data_AF-K0KHN3-F1
#
_entry.id   AF-K0KHN3-F1
#
_cell.length_a   1.000
_cell.length_b   1.000
_cell.length_c   1.000
_cell.angle_alpha   90.00
_cell.angle_beta   90.00
_cell.angle_gamma   90.00
#
_symmetry.space_group_name_H-M   'P 1'
#
loop_
_entity.id
_entity.type
_entity.pdbx_description
1 polymer ?
#
loop_
_entity_poly.entity_id
_entity_poly.type
_entity_poly.pdbx_seq_one_letter_code
_entity_poly.pdbx_strand_id
1 'polypeptide(L)'
;MSFLSFHDESAKHFDPTIPNVLPHGKMYKLQVGDKLFILSGASLSSDAPSYFTNYFLNNDEDKPLFLDRSPDVFNYIYQHLQGYHVEIPNCDVFTKLFSDSIYFNLPRLKELLQKDDYYHVEMINEHVKVPKKLLLTEGNYPNFFSVTFEALYRDLSELMISKNLIRPPPQAAPRLNRDGGLLKDLIKLLQGIDIPFQCQDHKRLLIKEAKYYRFNTIVEKLGYEHIFQSLDEKDKGKEYIVVDLNDINPRNFVKKVEENLRIDEDEDDEEKSHKRQKTESNIYEYQRKYGIDPYSRAIIIKIDELNGVEFFTNKPESDDGYTIYGATFQNQVRIKLLKFLKTLFQHSKLSKININGREFDFDQVFSFTIMNKIIFSKIDNGDDDFFKSKEVDLRLYDENNQVQPIKFTEGNNKDIKSIDYLLKTSYWKLIIKEENHDTLDIDFELVKAKAVESNNAEVYNAFLR
;
A
#
# COMPACT_ATOMS: atom_id res chain seq x y z
N MET A 1 -0.94 3.65 20.46
CA MET A 1 0.29 4.38 20.83
C MET A 1 0.06 5.82 20.46
N SER A 2 0.46 6.78 21.30
CA SER A 2 0.19 8.20 21.06
C SER A 2 0.74 8.63 19.70
N PHE A 3 -0.02 9.45 18.98
CA PHE A 3 0.58 10.31 17.96
C PHE A 3 1.72 11.08 18.63
N LEU A 4 2.91 11.02 18.04
CA LEU A 4 3.95 11.97 18.35
C LEU A 4 3.46 13.31 17.85
N SER A 5 2.97 14.15 18.77
CA SER A 5 2.89 15.57 18.48
C SER A 5 4.32 16.01 18.14
N PHE A 6 4.56 16.37 16.89
CA PHE A 6 5.68 17.25 16.55
C PHE A 6 5.37 18.62 17.14
N HIS A 7 5.54 18.73 18.47
CA HIS A 7 5.86 19.99 19.08
C HIS A 7 7.16 20.46 18.42
N ASP A 8 7.18 21.72 18.00
CA ASP A 8 8.35 22.40 17.46
C ASP A 8 9.36 22.62 18.61
N GLU A 9 10.04 21.54 19.02
CA GLU A 9 11.09 21.56 20.03
C GLU A 9 12.37 22.18 19.43
N SER A 10 12.31 23.50 19.28
CA SER A 10 13.38 24.37 18.80
C SER A 10 13.87 24.04 17.40
N ALA A 11 13.30 24.75 16.42
CA ALA A 11 14.14 25.45 15.46
C ALA A 11 15.19 26.28 16.23
N LYS A 12 16.34 25.68 16.55
CA LYS A 12 17.52 26.40 17.04
C LYS A 12 17.80 27.51 16.03
N HIS A 13 17.55 28.76 16.43
CA HIS A 13 17.90 29.90 15.60
C HIS A 13 19.37 29.76 15.19
N PHE A 14 19.64 29.86 13.89
CA PHE A 14 21.00 29.87 13.37
C PHE A 14 21.76 31.00 14.06
N ASP A 15 22.74 30.65 14.89
CA ASP A 15 23.66 31.62 15.47
C ASP A 15 24.69 32.00 14.40
N PRO A 16 24.70 33.27 13.93
CA PRO A 16 25.65 33.73 12.94
C PRO A 16 27.03 34.03 13.55
N THR A 17 27.18 34.00 14.88
CA THR A 17 28.45 34.32 15.53
C THR A 17 29.47 33.22 15.25
N ILE A 18 30.69 33.64 14.85
CA ILE A 18 31.81 32.74 14.64
C ILE A 18 32.59 32.65 15.96
N PRO A 19 32.76 31.45 16.55
CA PRO A 19 33.61 31.25 17.71
C PRO A 19 35.00 31.87 17.54
N ASN A 20 35.53 32.53 18.58
CA ASN A 20 36.89 33.08 18.55
C ASN A 20 37.90 32.03 19.05
N VAL A 21 38.05 30.95 18.27
CA VAL A 21 38.93 29.80 18.62
C VAL A 21 40.31 29.96 18.00
N LEU A 22 40.38 30.31 16.72
CA LEU A 22 41.61 30.72 16.04
C LEU A 22 41.51 32.22 15.66
N PRO A 23 42.62 33.00 15.72
CA PRO A 23 42.67 34.39 15.27
C PRO A 23 42.01 34.61 13.90
N HIS A 24 40.85 35.28 13.90
CA HIS A 24 39.94 35.33 12.75
C HIS A 24 40.59 35.76 11.42
N GLY A 25 41.50 36.73 11.46
CA GLY A 25 42.20 37.26 10.29
C GLY A 25 43.48 36.52 9.88
N LYS A 26 43.96 35.53 10.65
CA LYS A 26 45.15 34.74 10.28
C LYS A 26 44.77 33.71 9.21
N MET A 27 45.66 33.48 8.24
CA MET A 27 45.48 32.48 7.19
C MET A 27 46.26 31.20 7.52
N TYR A 28 45.59 30.07 7.41
CA TYR A 28 46.07 28.72 7.73
C TYR A 28 46.13 27.87 6.46
N LYS A 29 47.11 26.97 6.38
CA LYS A 29 47.40 26.15 5.19
C LYS A 29 47.03 24.68 5.43
N LEU A 30 46.25 24.10 4.53
CA LEU A 30 45.85 22.69 4.58
C LEU A 30 46.19 22.02 3.25
N GLN A 31 47.20 21.13 3.26
CA GLN A 31 47.57 20.32 2.09
C GLN A 31 46.72 19.05 2.10
N VAL A 32 45.73 18.95 1.21
CA VAL A 32 44.80 17.82 1.12
C VAL A 32 45.09 17.04 -0.16
N GLY A 33 45.66 15.85 -0.02
CA GLY A 33 46.19 15.11 -1.16
C GLY A 33 47.21 15.96 -1.93
N ASP A 34 46.94 16.20 -3.21
CA ASP A 34 47.75 17.02 -4.11
C ASP A 34 47.43 18.53 -4.08
N LYS A 35 46.32 18.97 -3.47
CA LYS A 35 45.87 20.38 -3.49
C LYS A 35 46.10 21.11 -2.17
N LEU A 36 46.61 22.35 -2.26
CA LEU A 36 46.76 23.26 -1.12
C LEU A 36 45.52 24.15 -0.98
N PHE A 37 44.85 24.07 0.17
CA PHE A 37 43.76 24.95 0.57
C PHE A 37 44.26 25.98 1.59
N ILE A 38 43.75 27.20 1.52
CA ILE A 38 44.11 28.27 2.46
C ILE A 38 42.80 28.88 3.02
N LEU A 39 42.63 28.81 4.34
CA LEU A 39 41.43 29.27 5.05
C LEU A 39 41.80 30.29 6.12
N SER A 40 40.89 31.20 6.44
CA SER A 40 41.06 32.11 7.56
C SER A 40 40.76 31.41 8.90
N GLY A 41 41.28 31.94 10.00
CA GLY A 41 40.93 31.48 11.35
C GLY A 41 39.43 31.59 11.62
N ALA A 42 38.74 32.56 11.01
CA ALA A 42 37.28 32.67 11.08
C ALA A 42 36.60 31.49 10.38
N SER A 43 37.03 31.12 9.17
CA SER A 43 36.47 29.97 8.45
C SER A 43 36.71 28.66 9.20
N LEU A 44 37.92 28.42 9.71
CA LEU A 44 38.23 27.23 10.50
C LEU A 44 37.47 27.20 11.85
N SER A 45 37.22 28.36 12.46
CA SER A 45 36.46 28.45 13.70
C SER A 45 34.94 28.38 13.51
N SER A 46 34.43 28.54 12.27
CA SER A 46 32.99 28.55 11.99
C SER A 46 32.27 27.25 12.36
N ASP A 47 32.97 26.11 12.27
CA ASP A 47 32.48 24.79 12.66
C ASP A 47 33.37 24.17 13.76
N ALA A 48 33.74 24.98 14.74
CA ALA A 48 34.53 24.57 15.90
C ALA A 48 33.65 23.99 17.03
N PRO A 49 34.19 23.10 17.90
CA PRO A 49 35.55 22.56 17.86
C PRO A 49 35.71 21.50 16.77
N SER A 50 36.78 21.60 15.96
CA SER A 50 37.10 20.67 14.88
C SER A 50 38.51 20.12 14.98
N TYR A 51 38.81 19.10 14.17
CA TYR A 51 40.17 18.60 13.97
C TYR A 51 41.15 19.73 13.59
N PHE A 52 40.71 20.67 12.75
CA PHE A 52 41.54 21.80 12.31
C PHE A 52 41.85 22.77 13.45
N THR A 53 40.85 23.19 14.23
CA THR A 53 41.09 24.09 15.37
C THR A 53 41.96 23.42 16.43
N ASN A 54 41.70 22.13 16.70
CA ASN A 54 42.50 21.36 17.67
C ASN A 54 43.94 21.16 17.19
N TYR A 55 44.17 21.00 15.89
CA TYR A 55 45.52 20.93 15.33
C TYR A 55 46.27 22.25 15.50
N PHE A 56 45.73 23.36 14.98
CA PHE A 56 46.43 24.65 14.97
C PHE A 56 46.61 25.28 16.35
N LEU A 57 45.71 25.02 17.31
CA LEU A 57 45.90 25.42 18.72
C LEU A 57 47.10 24.76 19.40
N ASN A 58 47.56 23.61 18.91
CA ASN A 58 48.58 22.78 19.55
C ASN A 58 49.87 22.63 18.72
N ASN A 59 49.95 23.25 17.54
CA ASN A 59 51.05 23.09 16.60
C ASN A 59 51.51 24.44 16.03
N ASP A 60 52.64 24.42 15.32
CA ASP A 60 53.15 25.57 14.58
C ASP A 60 52.19 25.96 13.44
N GLU A 61 51.42 27.03 13.68
CA GLU A 61 50.38 27.54 12.79
C GLU A 61 50.86 27.96 11.38
N ASP A 62 52.17 28.22 11.21
CA ASP A 62 52.72 28.69 9.93
C ASP A 62 53.06 27.51 9.00
N LYS A 63 53.11 26.29 9.54
CA LYS A 63 53.29 25.04 8.80
C LYS A 63 51.96 24.51 8.24
N PRO A 64 51.96 23.93 7.02
CA PRO A 64 50.76 23.31 6.47
C PRO A 64 50.38 22.03 7.21
N LEU A 65 49.09 21.89 7.51
CA LEU A 65 48.49 20.63 7.94
C LEU A 65 48.34 19.69 6.73
N PHE A 66 48.99 18.52 6.76
CA PHE A 66 48.90 17.51 5.70
C PHE A 66 47.78 16.50 5.97
N LEU A 67 46.93 16.25 4.97
CA LEU A 67 45.74 15.42 5.05
C LEU A 67 45.67 14.42 3.88
N ASP A 68 45.74 13.13 4.19
CA ASP A 68 45.59 12.01 3.24
C ASP A 68 44.10 11.75 2.93
N ARG A 69 43.41 12.74 2.34
CA ARG A 69 41.99 12.71 1.94
C ARG A 69 41.81 13.21 0.50
N SER A 70 40.63 12.97 -0.08
CA SER A 70 40.30 13.46 -1.42
C SER A 70 40.11 15.00 -1.41
N PRO A 71 40.86 15.77 -2.21
CA PRO A 71 40.69 17.21 -2.29
C PRO A 71 39.34 17.61 -2.91
N ASP A 72 38.76 16.76 -3.76
CA ASP A 72 37.50 17.05 -4.45
C ASP A 72 36.31 16.92 -3.49
N VAL A 73 36.35 15.96 -2.56
CA VAL A 73 35.41 15.90 -1.43
C VAL A 73 35.67 17.06 -0.45
N PHE A 74 36.94 17.36 -0.17
CA PHE A 74 37.31 18.46 0.71
C PHE A 74 36.87 19.84 0.20
N ASN A 75 36.73 20.03 -1.11
CA ASN A 75 36.21 21.28 -1.67
C ASN A 75 34.81 21.65 -1.13
N TYR A 76 33.95 20.66 -0.86
CA TYR A 76 32.65 20.91 -0.22
C TYR A 76 32.78 21.32 1.25
N ILE A 77 33.76 20.77 1.97
CA ILE A 77 34.09 21.16 3.35
C ILE A 77 34.65 22.59 3.37
N TYR A 78 35.53 22.90 2.43
CA TYR A 78 36.10 24.24 2.24
C TYR A 78 34.99 25.28 1.99
N GLN A 79 34.03 24.98 1.10
CA GLN A 79 32.86 25.82 0.85
C GLN A 79 31.99 26.01 2.11
N HIS A 80 31.70 24.93 2.84
CA HIS A 80 30.96 25.00 4.12
C HIS A 80 31.65 25.89 5.16
N LEU A 81 32.97 25.72 5.34
CA LEU A 81 33.77 26.52 6.28
C LEU A 81 33.88 28.00 5.84
N GLN A 82 33.64 28.31 4.57
CA GLN A 82 33.49 29.69 4.07
C GLN A 82 32.06 30.24 4.23
N GLY A 83 31.09 29.42 4.67
CA GLY A 83 29.69 29.80 4.82
C GLY A 83 28.85 29.66 3.54
N TYR A 84 29.36 29.01 2.49
CA TYR A 84 28.58 28.71 1.29
C TYR A 84 27.65 27.52 1.51
N HIS A 85 26.49 27.54 0.82
CA HIS A 85 25.62 26.38 0.73
C HIS A 85 26.30 25.26 -0.08
N VAL A 86 26.28 24.05 0.46
CA VAL A 86 26.87 22.86 -0.16
C VAL A 86 25.81 22.10 -0.94
N GLU A 87 25.83 22.20 -2.27
CA GLU A 87 25.01 21.32 -3.10
C GLU A 87 25.68 19.96 -3.28
N ILE A 88 24.96 18.90 -2.89
CA ILE A 88 25.41 17.52 -3.03
C ILE A 88 24.93 16.98 -4.40
N PRO A 89 25.84 16.53 -5.28
CA PRO A 89 25.48 16.11 -6.63
C PRO A 89 24.98 14.66 -6.73
N ASN A 90 25.46 13.77 -5.87
CA ASN A 90 25.12 12.34 -5.85
C ASN A 90 25.41 11.69 -4.50
N CYS A 91 24.99 10.43 -4.34
CA CYS A 91 25.14 9.69 -3.09
C CYS A 91 26.60 9.33 -2.76
N ASP A 92 27.47 9.10 -3.76
CA ASP A 92 28.89 8.79 -3.53
C ASP A 92 29.60 10.00 -2.91
N VAL A 93 29.25 11.23 -3.31
CA VAL A 93 29.72 12.46 -2.64
C VAL A 93 29.08 12.60 -1.26
N PHE A 94 27.77 12.35 -1.12
CA PHE A 94 27.09 12.38 0.19
C PHE A 94 27.81 11.49 1.23
N THR A 95 28.00 10.21 0.92
CA THR A 95 28.59 9.22 1.85
C THR A 95 30.04 9.58 2.20
N LYS A 96 30.84 10.06 1.24
CA LYS A 96 32.22 10.53 1.50
C LYS A 96 32.24 11.79 2.38
N LEU A 97 31.42 12.79 2.05
CA LEU A 97 31.34 14.05 2.78
C LEU A 97 30.80 13.86 4.20
N PHE A 98 29.82 12.96 4.39
CA PHE A 98 29.32 12.56 5.71
C PHE A 98 30.39 11.85 6.54
N SER A 99 31.16 10.97 5.92
CA SER A 99 32.29 10.30 6.59
C SER A 99 33.38 11.29 7.00
N ASP A 100 33.70 12.26 6.13
CA ASP A 100 34.69 13.29 6.40
C ASP A 100 34.21 14.33 7.43
N SER A 101 32.91 14.66 7.49
CA SER A 101 32.37 15.55 8.53
C SER A 101 32.52 14.97 9.93
N ILE A 102 32.42 13.64 10.08
CA ILE A 102 32.71 12.96 11.34
C ILE A 102 34.23 12.89 11.58
N TYR A 103 35.04 12.53 10.57
CA TYR A 103 36.50 12.43 10.70
C TYR A 103 37.15 13.75 11.15
N PHE A 104 36.75 14.86 10.53
CA PHE A 104 37.25 16.20 10.88
C PHE A 104 36.53 16.82 12.09
N ASN A 105 35.56 16.12 12.69
CA ASN A 105 34.69 16.60 13.75
C ASN A 105 34.07 17.98 13.44
N LEU A 106 33.25 18.02 12.38
CA LEU A 106 32.55 19.21 11.89
C LEU A 106 31.06 19.13 12.27
N PRO A 107 30.68 19.55 13.49
CA PRO A 107 29.33 19.32 14.03
C PRO A 107 28.23 19.97 13.19
N ARG A 108 28.42 21.20 12.68
CA ARG A 108 27.41 21.91 11.85
C ARG A 108 27.28 21.25 10.48
N LEU A 109 28.38 20.88 9.83
CA LEU A 109 28.34 20.15 8.56
C LEU A 109 27.62 18.80 8.74
N LYS A 110 27.98 18.05 9.78
CA LYS A 110 27.33 16.77 10.10
C LYS A 110 25.83 16.96 10.33
N GLU A 111 25.42 17.94 11.13
CA GLU A 111 24.00 18.24 11.40
C GLU A 111 23.26 18.63 10.12
N LEU A 112 23.86 19.47 9.25
CA LEU A 112 23.31 19.85 7.95
C LEU A 112 23.08 18.62 7.06
N LEU A 113 24.05 17.71 6.96
CA LEU A 113 23.93 16.49 6.17
C LEU A 113 22.87 15.51 6.73
N GLN A 114 22.76 15.40 8.06
CA GLN A 114 21.69 14.60 8.69
C GLN A 114 20.31 15.17 8.36
N LYS A 115 20.19 16.50 8.36
CA LYS A 115 18.96 17.26 8.11
C LYS A 115 18.70 17.59 6.63
N ASP A 116 19.52 17.13 5.69
CA ASP A 116 19.34 17.36 4.24
C ASP A 116 17.90 17.00 3.83
N ASP A 117 17.24 17.83 3.02
CA ASP A 117 15.83 17.65 2.64
C ASP A 117 15.58 16.41 1.78
N TYR A 118 16.62 15.74 1.29
CA TYR A 118 16.53 14.63 0.35
C TYR A 118 17.25 13.37 0.85
N TYR A 119 16.78 12.21 0.42
CA TYR A 119 17.64 11.03 0.29
C TYR A 119 18.27 11.04 -1.10
N HIS A 120 19.60 10.95 -1.15
CA HIS A 120 20.37 10.87 -2.39
C HIS A 120 20.54 9.40 -2.75
N VAL A 121 19.92 8.94 -3.85
CA VAL A 121 19.78 7.52 -4.17
C VAL A 121 20.37 7.21 -5.55
N GLU A 122 21.29 6.26 -5.63
CA GLU A 122 21.72 5.70 -6.91
C GLU A 122 20.80 4.56 -7.34
N MET A 123 20.24 4.67 -8.54
CA MET A 123 19.44 3.63 -9.20
C MET A 123 20.25 3.06 -10.38
N ILE A 124 19.76 2.02 -11.05
CA ILE A 124 20.52 1.34 -12.13
C ILE A 124 20.93 2.31 -13.26
N ASN A 125 20.01 3.21 -13.63
CA ASN A 125 20.13 4.06 -14.81
C ASN A 125 20.36 5.55 -14.49
N GLU A 126 20.22 5.98 -13.22
CA GLU A 126 20.23 7.40 -12.86
C GLU A 126 20.35 7.66 -11.35
N HIS A 127 20.66 8.91 -11.00
CA HIS A 127 20.58 9.44 -9.65
C HIS A 127 19.20 10.05 -9.36
N VAL A 128 18.64 9.78 -8.17
CA VAL A 128 17.34 10.32 -7.74
C VAL A 128 17.45 10.98 -6.35
N LYS A 129 17.09 12.26 -6.27
CA LYS A 129 16.89 13.00 -5.01
C LYS A 129 15.44 12.78 -4.54
N VAL A 130 15.22 12.03 -3.47
CA VAL A 130 13.88 11.70 -2.93
C VAL A 130 13.55 12.67 -1.78
N PRO A 131 12.55 13.56 -1.90
CA PRO A 131 12.29 14.57 -0.87
C PRO A 131 11.72 13.95 0.41
N LYS A 132 12.43 14.07 1.54
CA LYS A 132 12.06 13.47 2.84
C LYS A 132 10.66 13.89 3.26
N LYS A 133 10.31 15.17 3.09
CA LYS A 133 9.02 15.77 3.49
C LYS A 133 7.80 15.08 2.86
N LEU A 134 7.91 14.54 1.65
CA LEU A 134 6.83 13.80 0.99
C LEU A 134 6.58 12.42 1.62
N LEU A 135 7.58 11.88 2.34
CA LEU A 135 7.52 10.55 2.94
C LEU A 135 7.07 10.60 4.40
N LEU A 136 7.02 11.79 5.03
CA LEU A 136 6.62 12.01 6.42
C LEU A 136 5.09 12.15 6.59
N THR A 137 4.30 11.45 5.75
CA THR A 137 2.84 11.43 5.83
C THR A 137 2.34 10.10 6.40
N GLU A 138 1.10 10.08 6.90
CA GLU A 138 0.44 8.82 7.25
C GLU A 138 0.45 7.85 6.05
N GLY A 139 0.67 6.57 6.32
CA GLY A 139 0.80 5.51 5.31
C GLY A 139 2.14 5.46 4.58
N ASN A 140 2.91 6.56 4.53
CA ASN A 140 4.23 6.61 3.90
C ASN A 140 5.39 6.63 4.91
N TYR A 141 5.11 6.67 6.22
CA TYR A 141 6.12 6.58 7.29
C TYR A 141 5.78 5.47 8.30
N PRO A 142 6.76 4.66 8.77
CA PRO A 142 8.14 4.57 8.29
C PRO A 142 8.24 3.81 6.95
N ASN A 143 9.12 4.28 6.07
CA ASN A 143 9.33 3.73 4.72
C ASN A 143 10.70 3.05 4.59
N PHE A 144 10.96 2.51 3.40
CA PHE A 144 12.26 1.95 3.04
C PHE A 144 13.42 2.93 3.29
N PHE A 145 13.29 4.20 2.89
CA PHE A 145 14.38 5.17 2.98
C PHE A 145 14.69 5.57 4.42
N SER A 146 13.66 5.91 5.21
CA SER A 146 13.87 6.25 6.63
C SER A 146 14.43 5.07 7.43
N VAL A 147 14.02 3.82 7.11
CA VAL A 147 14.57 2.63 7.80
C VAL A 147 16.00 2.32 7.36
N THR A 148 16.36 2.46 6.09
CA THR A 148 17.66 2.00 5.57
C THR A 148 18.74 3.08 5.56
N PHE A 149 18.45 4.29 5.12
CA PHE A 149 19.44 5.37 4.99
C PHE A 149 19.76 5.98 6.36
N GLU A 150 18.76 6.25 7.20
CA GLU A 150 19.00 6.82 8.53
C GLU A 150 19.74 5.83 9.44
N ALA A 151 19.41 4.53 9.33
CA ALA A 151 20.16 3.48 10.03
C ALA A 151 21.62 3.43 9.56
N LEU A 152 21.87 3.37 8.26
CA LEU A 152 23.23 3.34 7.70
C LEU A 152 24.09 4.50 8.25
N TYR A 153 23.60 5.74 8.18
CA TYR A 153 24.39 6.90 8.61
C TYR A 153 24.51 7.05 10.13
N ARG A 154 23.51 6.60 10.90
CA ARG A 154 23.61 6.50 12.36
C ARG A 154 24.67 5.47 12.76
N ASP A 155 24.57 4.24 12.24
CA ASP A 155 25.44 3.13 12.59
C ASP A 155 26.90 3.43 12.20
N LEU A 156 27.14 4.16 11.10
CA LEU A 156 28.47 4.68 10.74
C LEU A 156 29.01 5.70 11.74
N SER A 157 28.18 6.63 12.21
CA SER A 157 28.56 7.59 13.25
C SER A 157 28.90 6.88 14.56
N GLU A 158 28.09 5.91 14.98
CA GLU A 158 28.29 5.14 16.21
C GLU A 158 29.56 4.27 16.14
N LEU A 159 29.81 3.60 15.01
CA LEU A 159 30.99 2.78 14.80
C LEU A 159 32.29 3.62 14.87
N MET A 160 32.31 4.79 14.23
CA MET A 160 33.46 5.69 14.24
C MET A 160 33.80 6.19 15.63
N ILE A 161 32.79 6.65 16.38
CA ILE A 161 32.96 7.17 17.75
C ILE A 161 33.37 6.04 18.71
N SER A 162 32.67 4.91 18.68
CA SER A 162 32.89 3.80 19.63
C SER A 162 34.21 3.05 19.44
N LYS A 163 34.78 3.05 18.23
CA LYS A 163 36.05 2.37 17.92
C LYS A 163 37.25 3.32 17.85
N ASN A 164 37.04 4.63 18.03
CA ASN A 164 38.09 5.67 17.92
C ASN A 164 38.96 5.50 16.66
N LEU A 165 38.30 5.32 15.50
CA LEU A 165 38.98 4.97 14.26
C LEU A 165 39.82 6.15 13.74
N ILE A 166 41.08 5.88 13.39
CA ILE A 166 42.00 6.87 12.80
C ILE A 166 41.48 7.39 11.45
N ARG A 167 40.67 6.61 10.73
CA ARG A 167 40.03 6.97 9.44
C ARG A 167 38.65 6.33 9.34
N PRO A 168 37.71 6.92 8.58
CA PRO A 168 36.45 6.26 8.25
C PRO A 168 36.68 4.89 7.58
N PRO A 169 35.86 3.88 7.90
CA PRO A 169 35.90 2.62 7.17
C PRO A 169 35.54 2.88 5.69
N PRO A 170 36.05 2.07 4.74
CA PRO A 170 35.57 2.13 3.36
C PRO A 170 34.07 1.85 3.31
N GLN A 171 33.29 2.81 2.79
CA GLN A 171 31.84 2.70 2.65
C GLN A 171 31.45 3.04 1.21
N ALA A 172 30.66 2.16 0.60
CA ALA A 172 29.97 2.47 -0.63
C ALA A 172 28.67 3.21 -0.29
N ALA A 173 28.27 4.15 -1.15
CA ALA A 173 26.93 4.72 -1.03
C ALA A 173 25.87 3.63 -1.30
N PRO A 174 24.68 3.72 -0.68
CA PRO A 174 23.60 2.77 -0.92
C PRO A 174 23.10 2.87 -2.37
N ARG A 175 23.22 1.77 -3.12
CA ARG A 175 22.77 1.65 -4.52
C ARG A 175 21.61 0.67 -4.62
N LEU A 176 20.57 1.04 -5.36
CA LEU A 176 19.38 0.21 -5.55
C LEU A 176 19.36 -0.39 -6.95
N ASN A 177 19.29 -1.72 -7.01
CA ASN A 177 19.05 -2.46 -8.25
C ASN A 177 17.55 -2.41 -8.62
N ARG A 178 17.04 -1.19 -8.85
CA ARG A 178 15.65 -0.80 -9.16
C ARG A 178 15.66 0.26 -10.28
N ASP A 179 14.49 0.46 -10.91
CA ASP A 179 14.30 1.44 -11.97
C ASP A 179 14.03 2.85 -11.41
N GLY A 180 14.87 3.82 -11.79
CA GLY A 180 14.74 5.23 -11.40
C GLY A 180 13.48 5.89 -11.96
N GLY A 181 13.05 5.51 -13.17
CA GLY A 181 11.86 6.07 -13.81
C GLY A 181 10.58 5.79 -13.03
N LEU A 182 10.41 4.54 -12.57
CA LEU A 182 9.29 4.15 -11.71
C LEU A 182 9.32 4.90 -10.36
N LEU A 183 10.50 5.08 -9.75
CA LEU A 183 10.62 5.85 -8.50
C LEU A 183 10.26 7.33 -8.72
N LYS A 184 10.66 7.94 -9.85
CA LYS A 184 10.26 9.32 -10.20
C LYS A 184 8.76 9.46 -10.40
N ASP A 185 8.11 8.48 -11.02
CA ASP A 185 6.65 8.45 -11.17
C ASP A 185 5.93 8.27 -9.84
N LEU A 186 6.47 7.47 -8.91
CA LEU A 186 5.98 7.40 -7.54
C LEU A 186 6.15 8.73 -6.78
N ILE A 187 7.25 9.47 -7.00
CA ILE A 187 7.46 10.79 -6.39
C ILE A 187 6.44 11.80 -6.91
N LYS A 188 6.12 11.82 -8.21
CA LYS A 188 5.05 12.65 -8.78
C LYS A 188 3.70 12.34 -8.11
N LEU A 189 3.36 11.06 -7.97
CA LEU A 189 2.14 10.62 -7.30
C LEU A 189 2.09 11.06 -5.82
N LEU A 190 3.22 11.00 -5.10
CA LEU A 190 3.35 11.51 -3.72
C LEU A 190 3.23 13.04 -3.61
N GLN A 191 3.58 13.78 -4.68
CA GLN A 191 3.33 15.22 -4.79
C GLN A 191 1.87 15.55 -5.12
N GLY A 192 1.02 14.54 -5.32
CA GLY A 192 -0.37 14.72 -5.77
C GLY A 192 -0.51 14.97 -7.28
N ILE A 193 0.56 14.81 -8.06
CA ILE A 193 0.52 14.91 -9.52
C ILE A 193 0.00 13.59 -10.08
N ASP A 194 -1.15 13.64 -10.76
CA ASP A 194 -1.65 12.50 -11.51
C ASP A 194 -0.81 12.28 -12.78
N ILE A 195 -0.50 11.01 -13.06
CA ILE A 195 0.33 10.60 -14.20
C ILE A 195 -0.49 9.72 -15.14
N PRO A 196 -0.37 9.89 -16.48
CA PRO A 196 -0.98 8.97 -17.43
C PRO A 196 -0.26 7.62 -17.39
N PHE A 197 -1.00 6.54 -17.10
CA PHE A 197 -0.43 5.19 -17.18
C PHE A 197 -0.24 4.80 -18.65
N GLN A 198 0.98 4.43 -19.03
CA GLN A 198 1.32 4.01 -20.40
C GLN A 198 0.60 2.71 -20.80
N CYS A 199 0.40 1.81 -19.85
CA CYS A 199 -0.36 0.57 -19.99
C CYS A 199 -0.74 0.02 -18.60
N GLN A 200 -1.56 -1.04 -18.54
CA GLN A 200 -1.91 -1.70 -17.27
C GLN A 200 -0.69 -2.30 -16.56
N ASP A 201 0.31 -2.82 -17.29
CA ASP A 201 1.54 -3.33 -16.66
C ASP A 201 2.38 -2.23 -16.02
N HIS A 202 2.36 -0.99 -16.54
CA HIS A 202 3.00 0.15 -15.87
C HIS A 202 2.36 0.42 -14.50
N LYS A 203 1.03 0.43 -14.41
CA LYS A 203 0.29 0.56 -13.13
C LYS A 203 0.68 -0.55 -12.14
N ARG A 204 0.77 -1.80 -12.61
CA ARG A 204 1.17 -2.97 -11.79
C ARG A 204 2.61 -2.88 -11.30
N LEU A 205 3.54 -2.39 -12.13
CA LEU A 205 4.93 -2.13 -11.75
C LEU A 205 5.04 -1.02 -10.70
N LEU A 206 4.30 0.08 -10.87
CA LEU A 206 4.24 1.16 -9.86
C LEU A 206 3.71 0.66 -8.51
N ILE A 207 2.64 -0.15 -8.50
CA ILE A 207 2.12 -0.77 -7.26
C ILE A 207 3.19 -1.66 -6.61
N LYS A 208 3.95 -2.42 -7.38
CA LYS A 208 5.03 -3.29 -6.87
C LYS A 208 6.17 -2.50 -6.24
N GLU A 209 6.62 -1.44 -6.90
CA GLU A 209 7.66 -0.55 -6.35
C GLU A 209 7.14 0.24 -5.13
N ALA A 210 5.89 0.72 -5.14
CA ALA A 210 5.26 1.35 -3.97
C ALA A 210 5.20 0.39 -2.76
N LYS A 211 4.87 -0.89 -2.99
CA LYS A 211 4.92 -1.94 -1.95
C LYS A 211 6.36 -2.18 -1.44
N TYR A 212 7.37 -2.14 -2.31
CA TYR A 212 8.79 -2.25 -1.92
C TYR A 212 9.25 -1.05 -1.05
N TYR A 213 8.95 0.18 -1.48
CA TYR A 213 9.30 1.40 -0.74
C TYR A 213 8.44 1.64 0.50
N ARG A 214 7.32 0.90 0.66
CA ARG A 214 6.29 1.06 1.70
C ARG A 214 5.53 2.39 1.61
N PHE A 215 5.26 2.85 0.39
CA PHE A 215 4.38 3.99 0.14
C PHE A 215 2.92 3.53 0.15
N ASN A 216 2.41 3.14 1.32
CA ASN A 216 1.13 2.45 1.41
C ASN A 216 -0.04 3.33 0.94
N THR A 217 0.06 4.65 1.07
CA THR A 217 -0.92 5.61 0.54
C THR A 217 -0.98 5.57 -0.99
N ILE A 218 0.15 5.32 -1.67
CA ILE A 218 0.17 5.13 -3.13
C ILE A 218 -0.34 3.74 -3.52
N VAL A 219 -0.04 2.70 -2.75
CA VAL A 219 -0.63 1.36 -2.94
C VAL A 219 -2.15 1.45 -2.83
N GLU A 220 -2.66 2.14 -1.82
CA GLU A 220 -4.09 2.34 -1.59
C GLU A 220 -4.74 3.36 -2.55
N LYS A 221 -3.97 4.23 -3.24
CA LYS A 221 -4.48 5.07 -4.34
C LYS A 221 -4.56 4.28 -5.65
N LEU A 222 -3.53 3.49 -5.97
CA LEU A 222 -3.39 2.79 -7.25
C LEU A 222 -4.10 1.43 -7.31
N GLY A 223 -4.27 0.71 -6.20
CA GLY A 223 -4.85 -0.64 -6.17
C GLY A 223 -6.34 -0.73 -6.56
N TYR A 224 -6.98 0.41 -6.84
CA TYR A 224 -8.40 0.53 -7.14
C TYR A 224 -8.58 1.18 -8.52
N GLU A 225 -9.73 0.96 -9.13
CA GLU A 225 -10.05 1.53 -10.45
C GLU A 225 -11.01 2.69 -10.32
N HIS A 226 -12.22 2.48 -9.77
CA HIS A 226 -13.25 3.51 -9.72
C HIS A 226 -14.09 3.45 -8.44
N ILE A 227 -14.61 4.62 -8.04
CA ILE A 227 -15.86 4.72 -7.28
C ILE A 227 -16.95 5.07 -8.31
N PHE A 228 -18.04 4.32 -8.33
CA PHE A 228 -19.20 4.63 -9.18
C PHE A 228 -20.52 4.45 -8.41
N GLN A 229 -21.57 5.14 -8.86
CA GLN A 229 -22.92 5.03 -8.29
C GLN A 229 -23.73 3.99 -9.05
N SER A 230 -24.42 3.09 -8.34
CA SER A 230 -25.27 2.08 -8.99
C SER A 230 -26.45 2.72 -9.73
N LEU A 231 -26.68 2.19 -10.94
CA LEU A 231 -27.81 2.51 -11.80
C LEU A 231 -29.01 1.56 -11.61
N ASP A 232 -28.86 0.51 -10.78
CA ASP A 232 -29.96 -0.41 -10.44
C ASP A 232 -31.00 0.32 -9.58
N GLU A 233 -32.29 0.18 -9.90
CA GLU A 233 -33.38 0.84 -9.19
C GLU A 233 -33.42 0.49 -7.69
N LYS A 234 -32.94 -0.70 -7.29
CA LYS A 234 -32.90 -1.15 -5.89
C LYS A 234 -31.71 -0.59 -5.09
N ASP A 235 -30.62 -0.27 -5.76
CA ASP A 235 -29.35 0.19 -5.16
C ASP A 235 -29.01 1.64 -5.61
N LYS A 236 -29.98 2.36 -6.17
CA LYS A 236 -29.82 3.66 -6.84
C LYS A 236 -29.15 4.70 -5.94
N GLY A 237 -28.03 5.25 -6.39
CA GLY A 237 -27.25 6.25 -5.65
C GLY A 237 -26.27 5.69 -4.61
N LYS A 238 -26.21 4.37 -4.39
CA LYS A 238 -25.12 3.78 -3.58
C LYS A 238 -23.80 3.82 -4.34
N GLU A 239 -22.73 4.19 -3.65
CA GLU A 239 -21.37 4.19 -4.17
C GLU A 239 -20.63 2.88 -3.87
N TYR A 240 -19.88 2.38 -4.85
CA TYR A 240 -19.11 1.13 -4.75
C TYR A 240 -17.63 1.38 -5.02
N ILE A 241 -16.74 0.79 -4.22
CA ILE A 241 -15.30 0.73 -4.50
C ILE A 241 -15.02 -0.49 -5.38
N VAL A 242 -14.45 -0.30 -6.57
CA VAL A 242 -13.99 -1.39 -7.44
C VAL A 242 -12.51 -1.68 -7.18
N VAL A 243 -12.21 -2.92 -6.81
CA VAL A 243 -10.85 -3.41 -6.54
C VAL A 243 -10.56 -4.69 -7.31
N ASP A 244 -9.33 -4.87 -7.78
CA ASP A 244 -8.88 -6.16 -8.31
C ASP A 244 -8.65 -7.17 -7.16
N LEU A 245 -9.02 -8.44 -7.34
CA LEU A 245 -8.81 -9.51 -6.36
C LEU A 245 -7.35 -9.65 -5.85
N ASN A 246 -6.36 -9.19 -6.62
CA ASN A 246 -4.94 -9.20 -6.24
C ASN A 246 -4.56 -8.04 -5.29
N ASP A 247 -5.38 -7.00 -5.20
CA ASP A 247 -5.11 -5.78 -4.42
C ASP A 247 -6.13 -5.51 -3.28
N ILE A 248 -7.19 -6.34 -3.15
CA ILE A 248 -8.11 -6.29 -2.01
C ILE A 248 -7.40 -6.54 -0.66
N ASN A 249 -7.64 -5.67 0.31
CA ASN A 249 -7.02 -5.71 1.63
C ASN A 249 -8.08 -5.98 2.71
N PRO A 250 -8.11 -7.18 3.34
CA PRO A 250 -9.07 -7.53 4.39
C PRO A 250 -9.09 -6.57 5.59
N ARG A 251 -7.99 -5.85 5.84
CA ARG A 251 -7.90 -4.88 6.95
C ARG A 251 -8.64 -3.58 6.67
N ASN A 252 -9.14 -3.38 5.45
CA ASN A 252 -9.89 -2.19 5.04
C ASN A 252 -11.41 -2.40 5.16
N PHE A 253 -11.86 -3.59 5.57
CA PHE A 253 -13.24 -3.78 6.02
C PHE A 253 -13.43 -3.19 7.42
N VAL A 254 -14.43 -2.34 7.55
CA VAL A 254 -14.80 -1.64 8.78
C VAL A 254 -16.25 -1.99 9.15
N LYS A 255 -16.48 -2.21 10.44
CA LYS A 255 -17.78 -2.59 10.99
C LYS A 255 -18.68 -1.35 11.06
N LYS A 256 -19.76 -1.35 10.28
CA LYS A 256 -20.80 -0.32 10.29
C LYS A 256 -21.90 -0.76 11.24
N VAL A 257 -22.08 0.00 12.31
CA VAL A 257 -23.23 -0.11 13.21
C VAL A 257 -24.37 0.65 12.54
N GLU A 258 -25.52 0.02 12.32
CA GLU A 258 -26.72 0.75 11.93
C GLU A 258 -27.19 1.57 13.15
N GLU A 259 -27.02 2.89 13.11
CA GLU A 259 -27.75 3.76 14.03
C GLU A 259 -29.24 3.66 13.68
N ASN A 260 -30.01 2.94 14.52
CA ASN A 260 -31.46 2.85 14.38
C ASN A 260 -32.06 4.27 14.51
N LEU A 261 -32.45 4.86 13.38
CA LEU A 261 -33.41 5.96 13.37
C LEU A 261 -34.67 5.47 14.07
N ARG A 262 -34.96 6.05 15.25
CA ARG A 262 -36.28 5.95 15.85
C ARG A 262 -37.24 6.66 14.93
N ILE A 263 -38.03 5.87 14.20
CA ILE A 263 -39.34 6.32 13.76
C ILE A 263 -40.20 6.18 15.01
N ASP A 264 -40.58 7.30 15.61
CA ASP A 264 -41.64 7.32 16.59
C ASP A 264 -42.93 6.99 15.82
N GLU A 265 -43.34 5.71 15.85
CA GLU A 265 -44.63 5.28 15.33
C GLU A 265 -45.69 5.76 16.33
N ASP A 266 -46.55 6.69 15.91
CA ASP A 266 -47.68 7.17 16.70
C ASP A 266 -48.57 5.98 17.13
N GLU A 267 -49.03 6.03 18.38
CA GLU A 267 -49.92 5.03 18.97
C GLU A 267 -51.26 4.99 18.22
N ASP A 268 -51.56 3.88 17.53
CA ASP A 268 -52.89 3.24 17.47
C ASP A 268 -52.90 2.07 16.46
N ASP A 269 -52.75 0.83 16.94
CA ASP A 269 -53.53 -0.36 16.52
C ASP A 269 -53.03 -1.62 17.26
N GLU A 270 -53.88 -2.20 18.11
CA GLU A 270 -53.61 -3.50 18.76
C GLU A 270 -53.84 -4.69 17.78
N GLU A 271 -53.27 -5.85 18.13
CA GLU A 271 -53.42 -7.15 17.44
C GLU A 271 -52.69 -7.40 16.10
N LYS A 272 -51.36 -7.63 16.18
CA LYS A 272 -50.79 -8.96 15.83
C LYS A 272 -49.32 -9.13 16.27
N SER A 273 -49.15 -9.92 17.33
CA SER A 273 -47.85 -10.20 17.95
C SER A 273 -47.05 -11.29 17.24
N HIS A 274 -46.31 -10.92 16.19
CA HIS A 274 -45.12 -11.66 15.75
C HIS A 274 -43.88 -10.80 15.94
N LYS A 275 -43.22 -10.98 17.09
CA LYS A 275 -41.93 -10.35 17.40
C LYS A 275 -40.87 -10.78 16.39
N ARG A 276 -40.69 -10.01 15.33
CA ARG A 276 -39.42 -9.95 14.61
C ARG A 276 -38.41 -9.32 15.56
N GLN A 277 -37.69 -10.14 16.33
CA GLN A 277 -36.41 -9.72 16.89
C GLN A 277 -35.50 -9.40 15.71
N LYS A 278 -35.41 -8.12 15.37
CA LYS A 278 -34.50 -7.60 14.36
C LYS A 278 -33.09 -7.73 14.95
N THR A 279 -32.43 -8.85 14.67
CA THR A 279 -31.04 -9.08 15.04
C THR A 279 -30.19 -7.95 14.47
N GLU A 280 -29.42 -7.27 15.32
CA GLU A 280 -28.49 -6.22 14.91
C GLU A 280 -27.32 -6.85 14.13
N SER A 281 -27.58 -7.19 12.87
CA SER A 281 -26.60 -7.74 11.94
C SER A 281 -25.66 -6.62 11.50
N ASN A 282 -24.45 -6.63 12.04
CA ASN A 282 -23.47 -5.58 11.76
C ASN A 282 -22.91 -5.79 10.35
N ILE A 283 -22.98 -4.78 9.50
CA ILE A 283 -22.53 -4.86 8.10
C ILE A 283 -21.07 -4.41 8.03
N TYR A 284 -20.24 -5.12 7.28
CA TYR A 284 -18.87 -4.70 6.98
C TYR A 284 -18.81 -4.02 5.62
N GLU A 285 -18.41 -2.76 5.61
CA GLU A 285 -18.14 -1.96 4.41
C GLU A 285 -16.63 -1.77 4.23
N TYR A 286 -16.19 -1.39 3.04
CA TYR A 286 -14.78 -1.19 2.71
C TYR A 286 -14.40 0.30 2.75
N GLN A 287 -13.26 0.62 3.35
CA GLN A 287 -12.72 1.97 3.43
C GLN A 287 -11.20 1.98 3.20
N ARG A 288 -10.73 2.68 2.17
CA ARG A 288 -9.29 2.85 1.93
C ARG A 288 -8.67 3.72 3.02
N LYS A 289 -7.49 3.31 3.48
CA LYS A 289 -6.82 3.91 4.65
C LYS A 289 -6.10 5.22 4.32
N TYR A 290 -5.46 5.80 5.34
CA TYR A 290 -4.56 6.96 5.20
C TYR A 290 -5.27 8.21 4.64
N GLY A 291 -6.53 8.41 5.06
CA GLY A 291 -7.33 9.57 4.66
C GLY A 291 -7.84 9.57 3.21
N ILE A 292 -7.68 8.46 2.47
CA ILE A 292 -8.12 8.37 1.07
C ILE A 292 -9.66 8.37 0.94
N ASP A 293 -10.35 7.62 1.81
CA ASP A 293 -11.82 7.60 1.85
C ASP A 293 -12.35 8.23 3.14
N PRO A 294 -13.20 9.28 3.07
CA PRO A 294 -13.81 9.88 4.25
C PRO A 294 -14.90 8.99 4.89
N TYR A 295 -15.46 8.02 4.15
CA TYR A 295 -16.46 7.07 4.63
C TYR A 295 -16.31 5.71 3.94
N SER A 296 -16.82 4.67 4.61
CA SER A 296 -16.90 3.31 4.08
C SER A 296 -17.97 3.17 2.99
N ARG A 297 -17.80 2.20 2.10
CA ARG A 297 -18.68 1.91 0.97
C ARG A 297 -18.84 0.42 0.72
N ALA A 298 -19.85 0.04 -0.05
CA ALA A 298 -19.91 -1.30 -0.61
C ALA A 298 -18.72 -1.55 -1.57
N ILE A 299 -18.37 -2.81 -1.79
CA ILE A 299 -17.20 -3.21 -2.58
C ILE A 299 -17.59 -4.16 -3.72
N ILE A 300 -16.92 -4.00 -4.86
CA ILE A 300 -16.99 -4.89 -6.01
C ILE A 300 -15.58 -5.40 -6.31
N ILE A 301 -15.43 -6.72 -6.32
CA ILE A 301 -14.20 -7.42 -6.70
C ILE A 301 -14.22 -7.66 -8.21
N LYS A 302 -13.21 -7.13 -8.89
CA LYS A 302 -12.91 -7.41 -10.29
C LYS A 302 -11.98 -8.62 -10.40
N ILE A 303 -12.23 -9.48 -11.37
CA ILE A 303 -11.42 -10.67 -11.67
C ILE A 303 -11.11 -10.69 -13.18
N ASP A 304 -9.87 -10.36 -13.57
CA ASP A 304 -9.42 -10.15 -14.96
C ASP A 304 -8.62 -11.32 -15.58
N GLU A 305 -8.77 -11.47 -16.91
CA GLU A 305 -8.34 -12.46 -17.93
C GLU A 305 -7.38 -13.61 -17.58
N LEU A 306 -6.41 -13.42 -16.69
CA LEU A 306 -5.40 -14.43 -16.32
C LEU A 306 -5.84 -15.36 -15.18
N ASN A 307 -7.13 -15.32 -14.84
CA ASN A 307 -7.64 -15.77 -13.54
C ASN A 307 -8.87 -16.70 -13.62
N GLY A 308 -9.59 -16.70 -14.75
CA GLY A 308 -10.57 -17.71 -15.13
C GLY A 308 -11.78 -17.91 -14.21
N VAL A 309 -12.92 -17.35 -14.61
CA VAL A 309 -14.24 -17.76 -14.11
C VAL A 309 -14.99 -18.45 -15.24
N GLU A 310 -15.28 -19.73 -15.06
CA GLU A 310 -16.00 -20.59 -16.01
C GLU A 310 -17.47 -20.67 -15.63
N PHE A 311 -18.35 -20.18 -16.49
CA PHE A 311 -19.79 -20.24 -16.24
C PHE A 311 -20.39 -21.55 -16.75
N PHE A 312 -21.49 -22.02 -16.15
CA PHE A 312 -22.22 -23.20 -16.59
C PHE A 312 -23.73 -23.03 -16.40
N THR A 313 -24.52 -23.85 -17.07
CA THR A 313 -25.99 -23.84 -16.98
C THR A 313 -26.54 -25.25 -16.80
N ASN A 314 -27.67 -25.38 -16.10
CA ASN A 314 -28.46 -26.60 -16.04
C ASN A 314 -29.95 -26.26 -16.19
N LYS A 315 -30.65 -26.97 -17.08
CA LYS A 315 -32.11 -26.91 -17.16
C LYS A 315 -32.67 -28.14 -16.44
N PRO A 316 -33.43 -27.98 -15.33
CA PRO A 316 -34.14 -29.08 -14.71
C PRO A 316 -35.17 -29.66 -15.70
N GLU A 317 -35.41 -30.96 -15.63
CA GLU A 317 -36.42 -31.66 -16.44
C GLU A 317 -37.86 -31.46 -15.94
N SER A 318 -38.10 -30.61 -14.92
CA SER A 318 -39.44 -30.36 -14.37
C SER A 318 -40.16 -29.17 -15.02
N ASP A 319 -41.49 -29.23 -15.02
CA ASP A 319 -42.40 -28.22 -15.60
C ASP A 319 -42.32 -26.83 -14.92
N ASP A 320 -41.51 -26.67 -13.87
CA ASP A 320 -41.42 -25.45 -13.07
C ASP A 320 -40.62 -24.30 -13.75
N GLY A 321 -40.04 -24.56 -14.93
CA GLY A 321 -39.52 -23.51 -15.83
C GLY A 321 -38.21 -22.80 -15.43
N TYR A 322 -37.65 -23.10 -14.26
CA TYR A 322 -36.40 -22.46 -13.79
C TYR A 322 -35.20 -22.83 -14.67
N THR A 323 -34.27 -21.90 -14.90
CA THR A 323 -32.92 -22.24 -15.41
C THR A 323 -31.88 -21.96 -14.34
N ILE A 324 -31.01 -22.92 -14.06
CA ILE A 324 -29.93 -22.80 -13.08
C ILE A 324 -28.64 -22.38 -13.81
N TYR A 325 -27.95 -21.40 -13.27
CA TYR A 325 -26.65 -20.91 -13.71
C TYR A 325 -25.61 -21.18 -12.62
N GLY A 326 -24.33 -21.17 -12.96
CA GLY A 326 -23.26 -21.21 -11.97
C GLY A 326 -21.92 -20.73 -12.51
N ALA A 327 -20.97 -20.56 -11.60
CA ALA A 327 -19.63 -20.03 -11.87
C ALA A 327 -18.58 -20.84 -11.11
N THR A 328 -17.54 -21.27 -11.80
CA THR A 328 -16.40 -22.04 -11.28
C THR A 328 -15.15 -21.17 -11.31
N PHE A 329 -14.43 -21.07 -10.18
CA PHE A 329 -13.18 -20.31 -10.11
C PHE A 329 -11.99 -21.22 -10.39
N GLN A 330 -11.15 -20.86 -11.36
CA GLN A 330 -9.91 -21.60 -11.61
C GLN A 330 -8.95 -21.51 -10.42
N ASN A 331 -8.06 -22.50 -10.30
CA ASN A 331 -7.20 -22.74 -9.13
C ASN A 331 -6.44 -21.50 -8.64
N GLN A 332 -5.97 -20.62 -9.54
CA GLN A 332 -5.22 -19.42 -9.14
C GLN A 332 -6.11 -18.39 -8.41
N VAL A 333 -7.33 -18.16 -8.87
CA VAL A 333 -8.32 -17.30 -8.19
C VAL A 333 -8.76 -17.91 -6.89
N ARG A 334 -9.07 -19.21 -6.91
CA ARG A 334 -9.50 -19.94 -5.73
C ARG A 334 -8.46 -19.82 -4.60
N ILE A 335 -7.17 -19.99 -4.90
CA ILE A 335 -6.08 -19.79 -3.92
C ILE A 335 -6.02 -18.35 -3.39
N LYS A 336 -6.27 -17.33 -4.23
CA LYS A 336 -6.28 -15.92 -3.83
C LYS A 336 -7.46 -15.59 -2.93
N LEU A 337 -8.67 -15.99 -3.31
CA LEU A 337 -9.88 -15.81 -2.50
C LEU A 337 -9.78 -16.55 -1.16
N LEU A 338 -9.26 -17.77 -1.12
CA LEU A 338 -9.06 -18.49 0.15
C LEU A 338 -8.06 -17.76 1.08
N LYS A 339 -7.00 -17.15 0.54
CA LYS A 339 -6.08 -16.30 1.31
C LYS A 339 -6.75 -15.03 1.82
N PHE A 340 -7.58 -14.39 0.98
CA PHE A 340 -8.39 -13.24 1.34
C PHE A 340 -9.35 -13.56 2.50
N LEU A 341 -10.20 -14.59 2.34
CA LEU A 341 -11.17 -15.04 3.33
C LEU A 341 -10.49 -15.44 4.65
N LYS A 342 -9.36 -16.17 4.60
CA LYS A 342 -8.53 -16.47 5.78
C LYS A 342 -8.17 -15.22 6.56
N THR A 343 -7.67 -14.21 5.86
CA THR A 343 -7.12 -13.01 6.49
C THR A 343 -8.24 -12.09 6.99
N LEU A 344 -9.39 -12.06 6.32
CA LEU A 344 -10.62 -11.41 6.80
C LEU A 344 -11.12 -12.07 8.09
N PHE A 345 -11.19 -13.39 8.11
CA PHE A 345 -11.65 -14.17 9.25
C PHE A 345 -10.70 -14.05 10.47
N GLN A 346 -9.39 -14.13 10.25
CA GLN A 346 -8.39 -13.85 11.28
C GLN A 346 -8.49 -12.41 11.82
N HIS A 347 -9.04 -11.47 11.04
CA HIS A 347 -9.23 -10.10 11.47
C HIS A 347 -10.52 -9.90 12.28
N SER A 348 -11.62 -10.60 11.93
CA SER A 348 -12.89 -10.52 12.66
C SER A 348 -12.83 -11.17 14.05
N LYS A 349 -11.97 -12.19 14.24
CA LYS A 349 -11.82 -13.00 15.48
C LYS A 349 -13.07 -13.80 15.87
N LEU A 350 -13.99 -14.02 14.93
CA LEU A 350 -15.18 -14.85 15.12
C LEU A 350 -14.80 -16.33 15.05
N SER A 351 -15.61 -17.23 15.60
CA SER A 351 -15.28 -18.67 15.60
C SER A 351 -15.71 -19.41 14.33
N LYS A 352 -16.70 -18.87 13.59
CA LYS A 352 -17.27 -19.50 12.39
C LYS A 352 -17.51 -18.54 11.22
N ILE A 353 -17.43 -19.06 10.00
CA ILE A 353 -17.72 -18.32 8.77
C ILE A 353 -18.91 -18.97 8.05
N ASN A 354 -19.89 -18.17 7.66
CA ASN A 354 -20.96 -18.56 6.76
C ASN A 354 -20.63 -17.99 5.37
N ILE A 355 -20.70 -18.81 4.32
CA ILE A 355 -20.45 -18.38 2.93
C ILE A 355 -21.66 -18.80 2.09
N ASN A 356 -22.42 -17.82 1.57
CA ASN A 356 -23.70 -17.99 0.89
C ASN A 356 -24.60 -19.07 1.54
N GLY A 357 -24.79 -19.05 2.86
CA GLY A 357 -25.67 -19.98 3.58
C GLY A 357 -25.07 -21.33 4.02
N ARG A 358 -23.74 -21.53 3.92
CA ARG A 358 -23.04 -22.68 4.52
C ARG A 358 -22.04 -22.25 5.59
N GLU A 359 -22.19 -22.79 6.79
CA GLU A 359 -21.35 -22.58 7.98
C GLU A 359 -20.09 -23.47 7.95
N PHE A 360 -18.93 -22.91 8.30
CA PHE A 360 -17.63 -23.60 8.37
C PHE A 360 -16.82 -23.13 9.59
N ASP A 361 -16.13 -24.07 10.24
CA ASP A 361 -15.11 -23.78 11.26
C ASP A 361 -13.76 -23.42 10.61
N PHE A 362 -12.88 -22.71 11.34
CA PHE A 362 -11.58 -22.25 10.80
C PHE A 362 -10.77 -23.35 10.09
N ASP A 363 -10.63 -24.53 10.69
CA ASP A 363 -9.84 -25.63 10.11
C ASP A 363 -10.53 -26.32 8.91
N GLN A 364 -11.86 -26.22 8.82
CA GLN A 364 -12.63 -26.66 7.64
C GLN A 364 -12.36 -25.74 6.45
N VAL A 365 -12.17 -24.43 6.69
CA VAL A 365 -11.80 -23.44 5.66
C VAL A 365 -10.44 -23.75 5.00
N PHE A 366 -9.55 -24.49 5.67
CA PHE A 366 -8.22 -24.85 5.13
C PHE A 366 -8.09 -26.28 4.60
N SER A 367 -8.95 -27.20 5.04
CA SER A 367 -8.92 -28.60 4.60
C SER A 367 -9.65 -28.83 3.28
N PHE A 368 -10.57 -27.94 2.88
CA PHE A 368 -11.35 -28.06 1.64
C PHE A 368 -11.08 -26.94 0.63
N THR A 369 -10.97 -27.30 -0.65
CA THR A 369 -12.15 -27.48 -1.52
C THR A 369 -12.95 -26.19 -1.92
N ILE A 370 -12.83 -25.09 -1.17
CA ILE A 370 -14.02 -24.30 -0.77
C ILE A 370 -14.67 -23.36 -1.79
N MET A 371 -14.07 -23.14 -2.96
CA MET A 371 -14.76 -22.41 -4.04
C MET A 371 -14.53 -23.05 -5.39
N ASN A 372 -15.11 -24.24 -5.56
CA ASN A 372 -15.26 -24.86 -6.87
C ASN A 372 -16.47 -24.31 -7.64
N LYS A 373 -17.63 -24.04 -7.01
CA LYS A 373 -18.85 -23.60 -7.74
C LYS A 373 -19.71 -22.65 -6.89
N ILE A 374 -20.10 -21.50 -7.43
CA ILE A 374 -21.28 -20.73 -6.99
C ILE A 374 -22.43 -21.02 -7.95
N ILE A 375 -23.66 -21.14 -7.45
CA ILE A 375 -24.85 -21.47 -8.24
C ILE A 375 -25.93 -20.38 -8.01
N PHE A 376 -26.62 -19.99 -9.07
CA PHE A 376 -27.68 -18.97 -9.07
C PHE A 376 -28.86 -19.47 -9.90
N SER A 377 -30.10 -19.36 -9.43
CA SER A 377 -31.29 -19.67 -10.22
C SER A 377 -31.79 -18.45 -11.01
N LYS A 378 -32.53 -18.68 -12.12
CA LYS A 378 -33.41 -17.69 -12.77
C LYS A 378 -34.86 -18.18 -12.66
N ILE A 379 -35.74 -17.34 -12.10
CA ILE A 379 -37.20 -17.46 -12.21
C ILE A 379 -37.65 -16.89 -13.56
N ASP A 380 -38.08 -17.75 -14.48
CA ASP A 380 -38.63 -17.35 -15.79
C ASP A 380 -40.08 -16.87 -15.67
N ASN A 381 -40.28 -15.67 -15.09
CA ASN A 381 -41.59 -15.00 -15.01
C ASN A 381 -41.96 -14.19 -16.27
N GLY A 382 -41.36 -14.49 -17.43
CA GLY A 382 -41.65 -13.81 -18.70
C GLY A 382 -41.01 -12.43 -18.91
N ASP A 383 -40.30 -11.89 -17.91
CA ASP A 383 -39.38 -10.76 -18.09
C ASP A 383 -38.01 -11.24 -18.61
N ASP A 384 -37.40 -10.51 -19.55
CA ASP A 384 -36.01 -10.72 -20.03
C ASP A 384 -34.94 -10.39 -18.96
N ASP A 385 -35.35 -10.18 -17.71
CA ASP A 385 -34.51 -9.70 -16.62
C ASP A 385 -33.80 -10.89 -15.93
N PHE A 386 -32.63 -11.24 -16.47
CA PHE A 386 -31.81 -12.42 -16.15
C PHE A 386 -31.36 -12.60 -14.67
N PHE A 387 -31.74 -11.71 -13.75
CA PHE A 387 -31.11 -11.55 -12.42
C PHE A 387 -32.11 -11.45 -11.23
N LYS A 388 -33.33 -11.98 -11.35
CA LYS A 388 -34.36 -11.94 -10.28
C LYS A 388 -34.61 -13.30 -9.59
N SER A 389 -33.60 -13.84 -8.88
CA SER A 389 -33.82 -14.91 -7.90
C SER A 389 -32.82 -14.85 -6.74
N LYS A 390 -33.30 -15.08 -5.51
CA LYS A 390 -32.47 -15.33 -4.32
C LYS A 390 -32.63 -16.78 -3.89
N GLU A 391 -31.83 -17.67 -4.45
CA GLU A 391 -31.54 -18.99 -3.87
C GLU A 391 -30.19 -19.48 -4.42
N VAL A 392 -29.16 -19.44 -3.59
CA VAL A 392 -27.78 -19.82 -3.92
C VAL A 392 -27.47 -21.15 -3.25
N ASP A 393 -27.79 -22.26 -3.92
CA ASP A 393 -27.45 -23.59 -3.43
C ASP A 393 -26.00 -23.92 -3.79
N LEU A 394 -25.03 -23.45 -2.99
CA LEU A 394 -23.64 -23.86 -3.11
C LEU A 394 -23.54 -25.38 -3.00
N ARG A 395 -22.94 -26.07 -3.99
CA ARG A 395 -22.60 -27.50 -3.89
C ARG A 395 -21.09 -27.68 -4.03
N LEU A 396 -20.44 -27.99 -2.91
CA LEU A 396 -19.03 -28.37 -2.86
C LEU A 396 -18.89 -29.85 -3.22
N TYR A 397 -17.93 -30.13 -4.09
CA TYR A 397 -17.52 -31.49 -4.48
C TYR A 397 -16.10 -31.73 -3.98
N ASP A 398 -15.86 -32.88 -3.36
CA ASP A 398 -14.51 -33.31 -2.97
C ASP A 398 -13.75 -33.88 -4.18
N GLU A 399 -12.49 -34.27 -3.97
CA GLU A 399 -11.62 -34.80 -5.02
C GLU A 399 -12.07 -36.18 -5.55
N ASN A 400 -13.00 -36.86 -4.85
CA ASN A 400 -13.52 -38.19 -5.18
C ASN A 400 -15.03 -38.24 -5.51
N ASN A 401 -15.74 -37.10 -5.53
CA ASN A 401 -17.19 -36.99 -5.79
C ASN A 401 -18.12 -37.77 -4.82
N GLN A 402 -17.77 -37.94 -3.53
CA GLN A 402 -18.61 -38.61 -2.52
C GLN A 402 -18.62 -37.78 -1.21
N VAL A 403 -19.71 -37.23 -0.66
CA VAL A 403 -20.90 -37.83 -0.01
C VAL A 403 -21.78 -36.63 0.43
N GLN A 404 -23.12 -36.51 0.38
CA GLN A 404 -24.28 -37.29 -0.10
C GLN A 404 -25.35 -36.27 -0.60
N PRO A 405 -26.37 -36.66 -1.42
CA PRO A 405 -27.38 -35.74 -1.93
C PRO A 405 -28.51 -35.41 -0.93
N ILE A 406 -28.86 -34.13 -0.83
CA ILE A 406 -30.28 -33.76 -0.61
C ILE A 406 -31.04 -34.21 -1.86
N LYS A 407 -32.11 -34.99 -1.68
CA LYS A 407 -32.84 -35.65 -2.78
C LYS A 407 -33.38 -34.66 -3.82
N PHE A 408 -32.63 -34.46 -4.89
CA PHE A 408 -33.19 -34.34 -6.22
C PHE A 408 -33.22 -35.76 -6.79
N THR A 409 -34.39 -36.22 -7.20
CA THR A 409 -34.59 -37.60 -7.67
C THR A 409 -33.67 -37.91 -8.84
N GLU A 410 -33.10 -39.11 -8.87
CA GLU A 410 -32.15 -39.57 -9.89
C GLU A 410 -32.81 -39.72 -11.28
N GLY A 411 -33.03 -38.58 -11.94
CA GLY A 411 -33.25 -38.45 -13.38
C GLY A 411 -31.93 -38.11 -14.05
N ASN A 412 -31.44 -39.02 -14.89
CA ASN A 412 -30.34 -38.91 -15.84
C ASN A 412 -29.32 -37.76 -15.63
N ASN A 413 -28.10 -38.15 -15.23
CA ASN A 413 -26.90 -37.30 -15.18
C ASN A 413 -26.35 -36.96 -16.60
N LYS A 414 -27.22 -36.62 -17.56
CA LYS A 414 -26.92 -36.48 -19.00
C LYS A 414 -27.07 -35.06 -19.56
N ASP A 415 -27.79 -34.17 -18.90
CA ASP A 415 -28.18 -32.87 -19.47
C ASP A 415 -27.58 -31.63 -18.78
N ILE A 416 -26.46 -31.80 -18.05
CA ILE A 416 -25.55 -30.68 -17.81
C ILE A 416 -24.87 -30.34 -19.15
N LYS A 417 -25.45 -29.41 -19.90
CA LYS A 417 -24.78 -28.77 -21.04
C LYS A 417 -23.73 -27.81 -20.49
N SER A 418 -22.47 -28.26 -20.51
CA SER A 418 -21.31 -27.40 -20.24
C SER A 418 -21.20 -26.34 -21.34
N ILE A 419 -21.75 -25.16 -21.07
CA ILE A 419 -21.51 -23.96 -21.87
C ILE A 419 -20.17 -23.40 -21.38
N ASP A 420 -19.05 -23.91 -21.92
CA ASP A 420 -17.70 -23.50 -21.53
C ASP A 420 -17.41 -22.06 -21.95
N TYR A 421 -17.94 -21.09 -21.19
CA TYR A 421 -17.74 -19.67 -21.40
C TYR A 421 -16.86 -19.10 -20.28
N LEU A 422 -15.60 -18.84 -20.63
CA LEU A 422 -14.67 -18.12 -19.78
C LEU A 422 -14.92 -16.61 -19.94
N LEU A 423 -15.40 -15.93 -18.90
CA LEU A 423 -15.44 -14.47 -18.95
C LEU A 423 -14.01 -13.92 -18.87
N LYS A 424 -13.70 -12.99 -19.79
CA LYS A 424 -12.47 -12.19 -19.76
C LYS A 424 -12.37 -11.39 -18.46
N THR A 425 -13.47 -10.77 -18.03
CA THR A 425 -13.56 -10.02 -16.78
C THR A 425 -14.89 -10.33 -16.12
N SER A 426 -14.91 -10.46 -14.79
CA SER A 426 -16.14 -10.55 -14.00
C SER A 426 -16.09 -9.65 -12.77
N TYR A 427 -17.26 -9.16 -12.36
CA TYR A 427 -17.43 -8.21 -11.26
C TYR A 427 -18.36 -8.79 -10.20
N TRP A 428 -17.88 -8.86 -8.96
CA TRP A 428 -18.53 -9.55 -7.85
C TRP A 428 -18.70 -8.61 -6.66
N LYS A 429 -19.94 -8.20 -6.37
CA LYS A 429 -20.30 -7.47 -5.16
C LYS A 429 -20.15 -8.42 -3.97
N LEU A 430 -19.33 -8.02 -2.99
CA LEU A 430 -19.12 -8.77 -1.77
C LEU A 430 -19.93 -8.13 -0.64
N ILE A 431 -20.74 -8.93 0.04
CA ILE A 431 -21.53 -8.52 1.20
C ILE A 431 -21.00 -9.32 2.38
N ILE A 432 -20.67 -8.65 3.49
CA ILE A 432 -20.19 -9.29 4.71
C ILE A 432 -21.02 -8.78 5.89
N LYS A 433 -21.53 -9.70 6.72
CA LYS A 433 -22.35 -9.41 7.91
C LYS A 433 -21.85 -10.19 9.11
N GLU A 434 -22.07 -9.67 10.31
CA GLU A 434 -21.93 -10.42 11.56
C GLU A 434 -23.30 -10.95 11.99
N GLU A 435 -23.47 -12.27 12.02
CA GLU A 435 -24.66 -12.92 12.58
C GLU A 435 -24.36 -13.46 13.98
N ASN A 436 -25.25 -13.16 14.92
CA ASN A 436 -25.28 -13.74 16.28
C ASN A 436 -23.95 -13.67 17.06
N HIS A 437 -23.17 -12.60 16.88
CA HIS A 437 -21.89 -12.30 17.58
C HIS A 437 -20.75 -13.32 17.43
N ASP A 438 -20.93 -14.41 16.67
CA ASP A 438 -19.94 -15.50 16.57
C ASP A 438 -19.75 -16.03 15.13
N THR A 439 -20.61 -15.61 14.18
CA THR A 439 -20.54 -16.03 12.77
C THR A 439 -20.34 -14.84 11.84
N LEU A 440 -19.40 -14.97 10.90
CA LEU A 440 -19.19 -14.01 9.81
C LEU A 440 -19.88 -14.52 8.53
N ASP A 441 -21.00 -13.93 8.15
CA ASP A 441 -21.74 -14.26 6.93
C ASP A 441 -21.18 -13.49 5.72
N ILE A 442 -21.02 -14.17 4.59
CA ILE A 442 -20.38 -13.65 3.38
C ILE A 442 -21.15 -14.08 2.13
N ASP A 443 -21.79 -13.12 1.46
CA ASP A 443 -22.46 -13.33 0.18
C ASP A 443 -21.63 -12.80 -1.00
N PHE A 444 -21.68 -13.50 -2.12
CA PHE A 444 -21.11 -13.08 -3.41
C PHE A 444 -22.20 -12.90 -4.48
N GLU A 445 -22.40 -11.67 -4.94
CA GLU A 445 -23.40 -11.30 -5.94
C GLU A 445 -22.73 -10.87 -7.26
N LEU A 446 -23.06 -11.52 -8.39
CA LEU A 446 -22.52 -11.18 -9.71
C LEU A 446 -23.16 -9.89 -10.25
N VAL A 447 -22.35 -8.91 -10.65
CA VAL A 447 -22.80 -7.58 -11.11
C VAL A 447 -22.79 -7.48 -12.64
N LYS A 448 -23.84 -6.90 -13.22
CA LYS A 448 -23.92 -6.59 -14.68
C LYS A 448 -22.77 -5.64 -15.09
N ALA A 449 -21.87 -6.09 -15.96
CA ALA A 449 -20.69 -5.33 -16.42
C ALA A 449 -21.04 -3.93 -16.99
N LYS A 450 -22.21 -3.80 -17.62
CA LYS A 450 -22.75 -2.55 -18.20
C LYS A 450 -22.91 -1.41 -17.18
N ALA A 451 -22.90 -1.68 -15.88
CA ALA A 451 -22.95 -0.67 -14.81
C ALA A 451 -21.56 -0.17 -14.38
N VAL A 452 -20.47 -0.87 -14.70
CA VAL A 452 -19.10 -0.56 -14.25
C VAL A 452 -18.28 0.13 -15.34
N GLU A 453 -18.48 -0.26 -16.61
CA GLU A 453 -17.63 0.16 -17.73
C GLU A 453 -18.12 1.43 -18.45
N SER A 454 -19.22 2.05 -17.99
CA SER A 454 -19.85 3.21 -18.66
C SER A 454 -19.06 4.52 -18.52
N ASN A 455 -17.87 4.57 -19.09
CA ASN A 455 -17.26 5.75 -19.70
C ASN A 455 -16.38 5.43 -20.94
N ASN A 456 -16.30 4.17 -21.39
CA ASN A 456 -15.92 3.85 -22.77
C ASN A 456 -16.57 2.53 -23.24
N ALA A 457 -16.85 2.43 -24.55
CA ALA A 457 -17.81 1.46 -25.09
C ALA A 457 -17.21 0.11 -25.52
N GLU A 458 -18.12 -0.82 -25.87
CA GLU A 458 -17.96 -1.98 -26.78
C GLU A 458 -17.88 -3.43 -26.25
N VAL A 459 -18.00 -3.72 -24.93
CA VAL A 459 -17.99 -5.12 -24.45
C VAL A 459 -19.27 -5.54 -23.69
N TYR A 460 -20.38 -5.81 -24.40
CA TYR A 460 -21.37 -6.85 -23.99
C TYR A 460 -22.43 -7.30 -25.03
N ASN A 461 -22.30 -6.98 -26.32
CA ASN A 461 -23.32 -7.37 -27.33
C ASN A 461 -23.34 -8.87 -27.73
N ALA A 462 -22.67 -9.74 -26.98
CA ALA A 462 -22.56 -11.17 -27.25
C ALA A 462 -23.29 -12.09 -26.24
N PHE A 463 -23.94 -11.53 -25.20
CA PHE A 463 -24.47 -12.31 -24.07
C PHE A 463 -26.01 -12.43 -24.02
N LEU A 464 -26.70 -11.92 -25.05
CA LEU A 464 -28.18 -11.93 -25.16
C LEU A 464 -28.62 -12.34 -26.58
N ARG A 465 -28.07 -13.44 -27.09
CA ARG A 465 -28.57 -14.21 -28.23
C ARG A 465 -28.34 -15.70 -28.00
#